data_AF-Q9CBK9-F1
#
_entry.id   AF-Q9CBK9-F1
#
_cell.length_a   1.000
_cell.length_b   1.000
_cell.length_c   1.000
_cell.angle_alpha   90.00
_cell.angle_beta   90.00
_cell.angle_gamma   90.00
#
_symmetry.space_group_name_H-M   'P 1'
#
loop_
_entity.id
_entity.type
_entity.pdbx_description
1 polymer ?
#
loop_
_entity_poly.entity_id
_entity_poly.type
_entity_poly.pdbx_seq_one_letter_code
_entity_poly.pdbx_strand_id
1 'polypeptide(L)'
;MRCSASAPGLTGDLAHGQQITVPVTRPYSASTTHLGMITTLKQTAGVADTGDTVTPRIRQRVTVGKITEYTPGQQVNVAAVITDHPDMMVTTAPTICIMPFGVDNHVDAEWLKLTSLGLRPRAIR
;
A
#
# COMPACT_ATOMS: atom_id res chain seq x y z
N MET A 1 -11.35 18.63 14.36
CA MET A 1 -9.92 18.90 14.11
C MET A 1 -9.65 18.68 12.62
N ARG A 2 -9.06 19.62 11.88
CA ARG A 2 -8.60 19.36 10.49
C ARG A 2 -7.17 18.81 10.58
N CYS A 3 -6.97 17.56 10.19
CA CYS A 3 -5.66 16.92 10.17
C CYS A 3 -4.89 17.21 8.87
N SER A 4 -5.04 18.41 8.29
CA SER A 4 -4.25 18.77 7.11
C SER A 4 -2.86 19.18 7.57
N ALA A 5 -1.88 18.31 7.35
CA ALA A 5 -0.48 18.73 7.32
C ALA A 5 -0.29 19.52 6.02
N SER A 6 -0.03 20.82 6.12
CA SER A 6 0.42 21.59 4.96
C SER A 6 1.69 20.95 4.42
N ALA A 7 1.86 20.96 3.09
CA ALA A 7 3.12 20.51 2.49
C ALA A 7 4.30 21.24 3.18
N PRO A 8 5.35 20.52 3.60
CA PRO A 8 6.45 21.13 4.31
C PRO A 8 7.13 22.18 3.41
N GLY A 9 7.38 23.37 3.95
CA GLY A 9 8.18 24.37 3.25
C GLY A 9 9.61 23.85 3.08
N LEU A 10 10.04 23.66 1.83
CA LEU A 10 11.43 23.29 1.55
C LEU A 10 12.33 24.52 1.78
N THR A 11 13.31 24.37 2.67
CA THR A 11 14.24 25.44 3.07
C THR A 11 15.69 24.95 3.00
N GLY A 12 16.65 25.87 3.04
CA GLY A 12 18.08 25.55 2.88
C GLY A 12 18.36 24.89 1.53
N ASP A 13 19.20 23.86 1.52
CA ASP A 13 19.57 23.13 0.29
C ASP A 13 18.36 22.50 -0.41
N LEU A 14 17.32 22.13 0.35
CA LEU A 14 16.09 21.56 -0.22
C LEU A 14 15.25 22.60 -0.98
N ALA A 15 15.43 23.90 -0.72
CA ALA A 15 14.72 24.95 -1.45
C ALA A 15 15.06 24.95 -2.95
N HIS A 16 16.24 24.44 -3.31
CA HIS A 16 16.71 24.28 -4.68
C HIS A 16 16.75 22.80 -5.12
N GLY A 17 16.32 21.88 -4.27
CA GLY A 17 16.27 20.46 -4.57
C GLY A 17 15.27 20.15 -5.67
N GLN A 18 15.63 19.26 -6.59
CA GLN A 18 14.69 18.77 -7.60
C GLN A 18 13.54 18.02 -6.92
N GLN A 19 12.32 18.45 -7.16
CA GLN A 19 11.12 17.73 -6.74
C GLN A 19 10.64 16.85 -7.89
N ILE A 20 10.47 15.56 -7.61
CA ILE A 20 9.94 14.58 -8.56
C ILE A 20 8.60 14.10 -8.03
N THR A 21 7.53 14.43 -8.76
CA THR A 21 6.18 13.96 -8.43
C THR A 21 5.90 12.70 -9.22
N VAL A 22 5.65 11.59 -8.52
CA VAL A 22 5.19 10.34 -9.11
C VAL A 22 3.69 10.19 -8.85
N PRO A 23 2.83 10.24 -9.88
CA PRO A 23 1.40 10.05 -9.68
C PRO A 23 1.12 8.60 -9.31
N VAL A 24 0.57 8.37 -8.12
CA VAL A 24 0.03 7.07 -7.69
C VAL A 24 -1.48 7.19 -7.74
N THR A 25 -2.14 6.37 -8.56
CA THR A 25 -3.60 6.42 -8.79
C THR A 25 -4.29 5.07 -8.55
N ARG A 26 -3.53 3.98 -8.69
CA ARG A 26 -3.98 2.59 -8.58
C ARG A 26 -3.13 1.82 -7.57
N PRO A 27 -3.09 2.24 -6.29
CA PRO A 27 -2.32 1.52 -5.28
C PRO A 27 -3.01 0.22 -4.87
N TYR A 28 -2.22 -0.82 -4.62
CA TYR A 28 -2.63 -2.04 -3.94
C TYR A 28 -2.17 -2.03 -2.48
N SER A 29 -2.97 -2.64 -1.61
CA SER A 29 -2.67 -2.72 -0.17
C SER A 29 -2.74 -4.16 0.33
N ALA A 30 -1.71 -4.62 1.05
CA ALA A 30 -1.73 -5.94 1.70
C ALA A 30 -2.30 -5.92 3.13
N SER A 31 -2.21 -4.78 3.82
CA SER A 31 -2.66 -4.66 5.21
C SER A 31 -3.91 -3.80 5.32
N THR A 32 -4.77 -4.13 6.29
CA THR A 32 -5.89 -3.28 6.72
C THR A 32 -5.42 -1.94 7.26
N THR A 33 -4.26 -1.91 7.93
CA THR A 33 -3.65 -0.67 8.44
C THR A 33 -3.27 0.27 7.31
N HIS A 34 -2.59 -0.25 6.28
CA HIS A 34 -2.22 0.51 5.09
C HIS A 34 -3.46 0.98 4.32
N LEU A 35 -4.48 0.12 4.24
CA LEU A 35 -5.72 0.42 3.54
C LEU A 35 -6.41 1.67 4.12
N GLY A 36 -6.43 1.84 5.44
CA GLY A 36 -6.96 3.06 6.07
C GLY A 36 -6.22 4.33 5.62
N MET A 37 -4.90 4.25 5.51
CA MET A 37 -4.06 5.38 5.07
C MET A 37 -4.27 5.68 3.58
N ILE A 38 -4.20 4.65 2.73
CA ILE A 38 -4.32 4.76 1.28
C ILE A 38 -5.73 5.22 0.87
N THR A 39 -6.78 4.74 1.53
CA THR A 39 -8.16 5.12 1.18
C THR A 39 -8.51 6.56 1.52
N THR A 40 -7.72 7.20 2.39
CA THR A 40 -7.78 8.65 2.62
C THR A 40 -7.42 9.42 1.34
N LEU A 41 -6.55 8.86 0.50
CA LEU A 41 -6.24 9.37 -0.85
C LEU A 41 -7.36 9.11 -1.86
N LYS A 42 -8.47 8.46 -1.44
CA LYS A 42 -9.63 8.08 -2.26
C LYS A 42 -9.30 7.13 -3.41
N GLN A 43 -8.12 6.54 -3.42
CA GLN A 43 -7.58 5.71 -4.48
C GLN A 43 -7.14 4.37 -3.88
N THR A 44 -7.66 3.27 -4.42
CA THR A 44 -7.27 1.90 -4.08
C THR A 44 -7.75 1.02 -5.21
N ALA A 45 -6.87 0.31 -5.90
CA ALA A 45 -7.24 -0.57 -7.01
C ALA A 45 -7.33 -2.04 -6.57
N GLY A 46 -6.61 -2.43 -5.52
CA GLY A 46 -6.61 -3.81 -5.05
C GLY A 46 -6.32 -3.95 -3.55
N VAL A 47 -6.80 -5.06 -3.00
CA VAL A 47 -6.60 -5.47 -1.61
C VAL A 47 -6.21 -6.95 -1.57
N ALA A 48 -5.40 -7.33 -0.58
CA ALA A 48 -4.99 -8.73 -0.43
C ALA A 48 -6.21 -9.64 -0.21
N ASP A 49 -6.98 -9.34 0.84
CA ASP A 49 -8.20 -10.03 1.21
C ASP A 49 -9.35 -9.03 1.29
N THR A 50 -10.45 -9.30 0.59
CA THR A 50 -11.62 -8.40 0.63
C THR A 50 -12.41 -8.53 1.92
N GLY A 51 -12.33 -9.67 2.62
CA GLY A 51 -12.91 -9.90 3.94
C GLY A 51 -12.34 -8.98 5.02
N ASP A 52 -11.10 -8.55 4.84
CA ASP A 52 -10.39 -7.62 5.72
C ASP A 52 -10.84 -6.15 5.52
N THR A 53 -11.68 -5.87 4.53
CA THR A 53 -12.15 -4.51 4.24
C THR A 53 -13.31 -4.09 5.15
N VAL A 54 -12.98 -3.32 6.19
CA VAL A 54 -13.98 -2.89 7.21
C VAL A 54 -14.73 -1.60 6.86
N THR A 55 -14.23 -0.80 5.92
CA THR A 55 -14.83 0.49 5.57
C THR A 55 -15.97 0.30 4.56
N PRO A 56 -17.20 0.82 4.81
CA PRO A 56 -18.34 0.66 3.91
C PRO A 56 -18.06 1.07 2.46
N ARG A 57 -17.30 2.15 2.26
CA ARG A 57 -16.91 2.64 0.94
C ARG A 57 -16.03 1.66 0.17
N ILE A 58 -15.11 0.97 0.85
CA ILE A 58 -14.23 -0.02 0.22
C ILE A 58 -15.04 -1.25 -0.13
N ARG A 59 -15.85 -1.74 0.82
CA ARG A 59 -16.78 -2.86 0.56
C ARG A 59 -17.67 -2.60 -0.64
N GLN A 60 -18.27 -1.41 -0.74
CA GLN A 60 -19.07 -1.04 -1.90
C GLN A 60 -18.26 -1.10 -3.20
N ARG A 61 -17.01 -0.62 -3.19
CA ARG A 61 -16.12 -0.67 -4.36
C ARG A 61 -15.71 -2.10 -4.71
N VAL A 62 -15.53 -2.98 -3.73
CA VAL A 62 -15.36 -4.42 -3.94
C VAL A 62 -16.62 -5.00 -4.59
N THR A 63 -17.81 -4.74 -4.03
CA THR A 63 -19.09 -5.24 -4.56
C THR A 63 -19.35 -4.84 -6.01
N VAL A 64 -18.98 -3.61 -6.41
CA VAL A 64 -19.12 -3.16 -7.81
C VAL A 64 -17.93 -3.52 -8.71
N GLY A 65 -17.02 -4.37 -8.25
CA GLY A 65 -15.88 -4.85 -9.05
C GLY A 65 -14.80 -3.80 -9.33
N LYS A 66 -14.70 -2.75 -8.52
CA LYS A 66 -13.70 -1.67 -8.65
C LYS A 66 -12.45 -1.86 -7.80
N ILE A 67 -12.42 -2.92 -6.98
CA ILE A 67 -11.27 -3.32 -6.18
C ILE A 67 -11.05 -4.81 -6.42
N THR A 68 -9.85 -5.14 -6.86
CA THR A 68 -9.43 -6.52 -7.13
C THR A 68 -8.91 -7.16 -5.86
N GLU A 69 -9.37 -8.38 -5.56
CA GLU A 69 -8.72 -9.24 -4.58
C GLU A 69 -7.51 -9.92 -5.25
N TYR A 70 -6.32 -9.65 -4.74
CA TYR A 70 -5.10 -10.19 -5.36
C TYR A 70 -4.45 -11.32 -4.56
N THR A 71 -4.94 -11.67 -3.36
CA THR A 71 -4.48 -12.87 -2.65
C THR A 71 -5.60 -13.87 -2.33
N PRO A 72 -6.34 -14.37 -3.32
CA PRO A 72 -7.37 -15.37 -3.08
C PRO A 72 -6.74 -16.61 -2.43
N GLY A 73 -7.28 -17.04 -1.29
CA GLY A 73 -6.73 -18.17 -0.53
C GLY A 73 -5.34 -17.90 0.06
N GLN A 74 -5.03 -16.64 0.38
CA GLN A 74 -3.77 -16.21 1.01
C GLN A 74 -2.51 -16.41 0.13
N GLN A 75 -2.70 -16.57 -1.18
CA GLN A 75 -1.61 -16.64 -2.16
C GLN A 75 -1.75 -15.54 -3.19
N VAL A 76 -0.66 -14.83 -3.49
CA VAL A 76 -0.64 -13.77 -4.51
C VAL A 76 -1.00 -14.36 -5.86
N ASN A 77 -2.12 -13.90 -6.41
CA ASN A 77 -2.51 -14.13 -7.80
C ASN A 77 -1.68 -13.21 -8.71
N VAL A 78 -0.47 -13.66 -9.04
CA VAL A 78 0.49 -12.91 -9.85
C VAL A 78 -0.10 -12.51 -11.20
N ALA A 79 -0.89 -13.39 -11.83
CA ALA A 79 -1.54 -13.08 -13.10
C ALA A 79 -2.51 -11.89 -12.96
N ALA A 80 -3.34 -11.88 -11.92
CA ALA A 80 -4.25 -10.75 -11.67
C ALA A 80 -3.49 -9.45 -11.40
N VAL A 81 -2.41 -9.49 -10.61
CA VAL A 81 -1.59 -8.29 -10.33
C VAL A 81 -0.98 -7.72 -11.60
N ILE A 82 -0.36 -8.56 -12.44
CA ILE A 82 0.27 -8.11 -13.69
C ILE A 82 -0.77 -7.57 -14.66
N THR A 83 -1.92 -8.24 -14.80
CA THR A 83 -3.00 -7.80 -15.69
C THR A 83 -3.61 -6.48 -15.25
N ASP A 84 -3.81 -6.27 -13.95
CA ASP A 84 -4.40 -5.03 -13.44
C ASP A 84 -3.39 -3.87 -13.32
N HIS A 85 -2.09 -4.19 -13.34
CA HIS A 85 -0.97 -3.26 -13.45
C HIS A 85 -1.04 -2.11 -12.42
N PRO A 86 -0.95 -2.42 -11.11
CA PRO A 86 -0.96 -1.38 -10.08
C PRO A 86 0.30 -0.50 -10.17
N ASP A 87 0.15 0.78 -9.82
CA ASP A 87 1.26 1.74 -9.81
C ASP A 87 2.26 1.40 -8.70
N MET A 88 1.77 0.82 -7.60
CA MET A 88 2.51 0.54 -6.38
C MET A 88 1.74 -0.47 -5.52
N MET A 89 2.47 -1.32 -4.80
CA MET A 89 1.95 -2.19 -3.76
C MET A 89 2.54 -1.81 -2.41
N VAL A 90 1.70 -1.63 -1.40
CA VAL A 90 2.13 -1.43 -0.01
C VAL A 90 1.97 -2.72 0.76
N THR A 91 3.07 -3.24 1.27
CA THR A 91 3.15 -4.57 1.88
C THR A 91 3.97 -4.57 3.16
N THR A 92 3.86 -5.63 3.96
CA THR A 92 4.66 -5.80 5.19
C THR A 92 5.95 -6.60 4.94
N ALA A 93 6.13 -7.15 3.75
CA ALA A 93 7.31 -7.90 3.33
C ALA A 93 7.48 -7.83 1.80
N PRO A 94 8.70 -7.98 1.26
CA PRO A 94 8.92 -7.97 -0.19
C PRO A 94 8.07 -9.02 -0.92
N THR A 95 7.31 -8.57 -1.93
CA THR A 95 6.54 -9.47 -2.80
C THR A 95 7.42 -9.92 -3.97
N ILE A 96 8.33 -10.86 -3.72
CA ILE A 96 9.36 -11.26 -4.71
C ILE A 96 8.80 -11.84 -6.01
N CYS A 97 7.58 -12.38 -6.00
CA CYS A 97 6.97 -12.99 -7.17
C CYS A 97 6.49 -11.99 -8.24
N ILE A 98 6.31 -10.71 -7.88
CA ILE A 98 5.82 -9.67 -8.80
C ILE A 98 6.91 -8.69 -9.24
N MET A 99 8.01 -8.57 -8.48
CA MET A 99 9.10 -7.64 -8.77
C MET A 99 9.69 -7.76 -10.18
N PRO A 100 9.87 -8.96 -10.77
CA PRO A 100 10.37 -9.10 -12.15
C PRO A 100 9.48 -8.43 -13.21
N PHE A 101 8.23 -8.12 -12.88
CA PHE A 101 7.25 -7.53 -13.80
C PHE A 101 7.13 -6.01 -13.64
N GLY A 102 8.03 -5.37 -12.89
CA GLY A 102 8.10 -3.91 -12.78
C GLY A 102 7.08 -3.28 -11.83
N VAL A 103 6.35 -4.09 -11.05
CA VAL A 103 5.45 -3.57 -10.01
C VAL A 103 6.26 -3.11 -8.81
N ASP A 104 6.16 -1.82 -8.47
CA ASP A 104 6.85 -1.27 -7.31
C ASP A 104 6.24 -1.81 -6.00
N ASN A 105 7.07 -2.36 -5.13
CA ASN A 105 6.65 -2.94 -3.87
C ASN A 105 7.29 -2.18 -2.71
N HIS A 106 6.50 -1.29 -2.13
CA HIS A 106 6.86 -0.52 -0.96
C HIS A 106 6.59 -1.31 0.31
N VAL A 107 7.66 -1.68 1.01
CA VAL A 107 7.57 -2.41 2.27
C VAL A 107 7.43 -1.40 3.41
N ASP A 108 6.20 -1.23 3.88
CA ASP A 108 5.85 -0.46 5.07
C ASP A 108 5.77 -1.44 6.26
N ALA A 109 6.95 -1.66 6.84
CA ALA A 109 7.21 -2.63 7.90
C ALA A 109 8.29 -2.15 8.87
N GLU A 110 8.55 -0.84 8.94
CA GLU A 110 9.57 -0.27 9.82
C GLU A 110 9.24 -0.50 11.30
N TRP A 111 7.96 -0.63 11.63
CA TRP A 111 7.46 -1.02 12.94
C TRP A 111 7.74 -2.49 13.29
N LEU A 112 8.17 -3.31 12.32
CA LEU A 112 8.62 -4.68 12.54
C LEU A 112 10.14 -4.77 12.65
N LYS A 113 10.60 -5.64 13.54
CA LYS A 113 11.99 -6.08 13.67
C LYS A 113 12.07 -7.57 13.38
N LEU A 114 13.02 -7.96 12.55
CA LEU A 114 13.36 -9.36 12.35
C LEU A 114 14.05 -9.90 13.62
N THR A 115 13.51 -10.99 14.17
CA THR A 115 14.09 -11.74 15.28
C THR A 115 14.27 -13.20 14.88
N SER A 116 14.96 -14.00 15.69
CA SER A 116 15.08 -15.45 15.46
C SER A 116 13.74 -16.18 15.42
N LEU A 117 12.69 -15.62 16.03
CA LEU A 117 11.34 -16.17 16.01
C LEU A 117 10.46 -15.60 14.88
N GLY A 118 11.06 -14.82 13.96
CA GLY A 118 10.38 -14.12 12.87
C GLY A 118 10.18 -12.63 13.13
N LEU A 119 9.34 -11.98 12.33
CA LEU A 119 9.01 -10.57 12.48
C LEU A 119 8.22 -10.34 13.79
N ARG A 120 8.64 -9.34 14.56
CA ARG A 120 7.99 -8.92 15.82
C ARG A 120 7.86 -7.40 15.85
N PRO A 121 6.80 -6.84 16.45
CA PRO A 121 6.70 -5.40 16.67
C PRO A 121 7.95 -4.87 17.40
N ARG A 122 8.46 -3.72 16.96
CA ARG A 122 9.48 -2.99 17.71
C ARG A 122 8.83 -2.39 18.96
N ALA A 123 9.46 -2.62 20.11
CA ALA A 123 9.11 -1.87 21.31
C ALA A 123 9.47 -0.39 21.08
N ILE A 124 8.48 0.49 21.23
CA ILE A 124 8.70 1.93 21.32
C ILE A 124 9.29 2.18 22.71
N ARG A 125 10.51 2.72 22.78
CA ARG A 125 11.10 3.21 24.03
C ARG A 125 10.61 4.62 24.33
#